data_AF-A0A914WVD2-F1
#
_entry.id   AF-A0A914WVD2-F1
#
_cell.length_a   1.000
_cell.length_b   1.000
_cell.length_c   1.000
_cell.angle_alpha   90.00
_cell.angle_beta   90.00
_cell.angle_gamma   90.00
#
_symmetry.space_group_name_H-M   'P 1'
#
loop_
_entity.id
_entity.type
_entity.pdbx_description
1 polymer ?
#
loop_
_entity_poly.entity_id
_entity_poly.type
_entity_poly.pdbx_seq_one_letter_code
_entity_poly.pdbx_strand_id
1 'polypeptide(L)'
;MALEAVENVVRVYDFFEGREEVDFDRLSKIYLDHSTSPSHQLRSRNPGELRRPILIDGLDLMKGVSGRVSDHLLIQPLLKAFFYFIARGHRTIACIPEFYRNKSDNAEALNALVQLGLIEWVPCGNIYGCSRPTMDRHLVTGAKKTSGCIVSRAQMSDLRQLWPHLAEIVEKRLLMPSWVRGEMMLPADGPQGRFGASLEATLITTTSDN
;
A
#
# COMPACT_ATOMS: atom_id res chain seq x y z
N MET A 1 36.70 -4.71 0.39
CA MET A 1 36.12 -4.64 -0.97
C MET A 1 34.90 -5.56 -1.11
N ALA A 2 33.91 -5.42 -0.22
CA ALA A 2 32.61 -6.08 -0.34
C ALA A 2 31.52 -5.22 0.31
N LEU A 3 31.68 -3.89 0.20
CA LEU A 3 30.76 -2.90 0.77
C LEU A 3 30.11 -2.00 -0.30
N GLU A 4 30.48 -2.14 -1.57
CA GLU A 4 29.89 -1.35 -2.67
C GLU A 4 28.86 -2.15 -3.50
N ALA A 5 28.53 -3.38 -3.11
CA ALA A 5 27.59 -4.24 -3.84
C ALA A 5 26.21 -4.40 -3.17
N VAL A 6 25.90 -3.63 -2.12
CA VAL A 6 24.61 -3.71 -1.39
C VAL A 6 23.89 -2.35 -1.30
N GLU A 7 24.50 -1.27 -1.79
CA GLU A 7 23.89 0.07 -1.75
C GLU A 7 23.16 0.39 -3.06
N ASN A 8 21.88 0.04 -3.09
CA ASN A 8 20.76 0.76 -3.72
C ASN A 8 19.64 -0.24 -3.95
N VAL A 9 18.70 -0.30 -3.01
CA VAL A 9 17.49 -1.10 -3.15
C VAL A 9 16.35 -0.13 -3.49
N VAL A 10 16.09 0.00 -4.80
CA VAL A 10 14.94 0.69 -5.44
C VAL A 10 15.05 2.19 -5.66
N ARG A 11 16.09 2.88 -5.15
CA ARG A 11 16.41 4.25 -5.56
C ARG A 11 17.67 4.27 -6.41
N VAL A 12 17.60 4.85 -7.61
CA VAL A 12 18.81 5.33 -8.28
C VAL A 12 19.02 6.76 -7.80
N TYR A 13 20.19 7.01 -7.20
CA TYR A 13 20.67 8.38 -7.06
C TYR A 13 21.17 8.83 -8.43
N ASP A 14 20.42 9.68 -9.11
CA ASP A 14 20.96 10.40 -10.25
C ASP A 14 21.92 11.48 -9.72
N PHE A 15 23.21 11.17 -9.74
CA PHE A 15 24.27 12.05 -9.23
C PHE A 15 24.33 13.39 -9.97
N PHE A 16 23.76 13.49 -11.18
CA PHE A 16 23.75 14.73 -11.97
C PHE A 16 22.55 15.64 -11.67
N GLU A 17 21.42 15.11 -11.16
CA GLU A 17 20.20 15.89 -10.91
C GLU A 17 19.77 15.98 -9.44
N GLY A 18 20.35 15.18 -8.54
CA GLY A 18 19.97 15.20 -7.12
C GLY A 18 18.53 14.77 -6.86
N ARG A 19 17.94 13.94 -7.73
CA ARG A 19 16.59 13.39 -7.59
C ARG A 19 16.64 11.89 -7.31
N GLU A 20 15.80 11.44 -6.38
CA GLU A 20 15.57 10.02 -6.11
C GLU A 20 14.53 9.48 -7.09
N GLU A 21 14.93 8.56 -7.97
CA GLU A 21 14.02 7.91 -8.93
C GLU A 21 13.81 6.43 -8.58
N VAL A 22 12.59 5.93 -8.81
CA VAL A 22 12.19 4.54 -8.52
C VAL A 22 12.51 3.64 -9.69
N ASP A 23 13.28 2.58 -9.44
CA ASP A 23 13.60 1.54 -10.44
C ASP A 23 12.39 0.62 -10.69
N PHE A 24 11.58 0.95 -11.70
CA PHE A 24 10.39 0.18 -12.10
C PHE A 24 10.72 -1.22 -12.64
N ASP A 25 11.87 -1.41 -13.28
CA ASP A 25 12.30 -2.72 -13.75
C ASP A 25 12.53 -3.66 -12.57
N ARG A 26 13.20 -3.17 -11.52
CA ARG A 26 13.37 -3.95 -10.29
C ARG A 26 12.07 -4.14 -9.54
N LEU A 27 11.21 -3.12 -9.43
CA LEU A 27 9.88 -3.27 -8.82
C LEU A 27 9.06 -4.34 -9.57
N SER A 28 9.12 -4.34 -10.91
CA SER A 28 8.46 -5.34 -11.75
C SER A 28 9.01 -6.74 -11.49
N LYS A 29 10.34 -6.91 -11.39
CA LYS A 29 10.96 -8.18 -11.03
C LYS A 29 10.49 -8.65 -9.65
N ILE A 30 10.51 -7.80 -8.62
CA ILE A 30 10.00 -8.20 -7.30
C ILE A 30 8.53 -8.59 -7.40
N TYR A 31 7.69 -7.78 -8.03
CA TYR A 31 6.25 -8.04 -8.10
C TYR A 31 5.89 -9.29 -8.93
N LEU A 32 6.54 -9.48 -10.07
CA LEU A 32 6.28 -10.56 -11.03
C LEU A 32 7.03 -11.86 -10.65
N ASP A 33 8.27 -11.80 -10.17
CA ASP A 33 9.05 -12.98 -9.74
C ASP A 33 8.51 -13.60 -8.44
N HIS A 34 7.55 -12.96 -7.76
CA HIS A 34 6.76 -13.65 -6.74
C HIS A 34 5.91 -14.80 -7.31
N SER A 35 5.84 -14.94 -8.64
CA SER A 35 5.36 -16.14 -9.33
C SER A 35 6.44 -17.19 -9.63
N THR A 36 7.74 -16.86 -9.56
CA THR A 36 8.88 -17.77 -9.80
C THR A 36 10.15 -17.34 -9.03
N SER A 37 10.44 -17.97 -7.88
CA SER A 37 11.58 -17.64 -7.00
C SER A 37 12.97 -17.70 -7.64
N PRO A 38 13.92 -16.87 -7.15
CA PRO A 38 15.19 -17.43 -6.67
C PRO A 38 15.71 -16.79 -5.36
N SER A 39 16.12 -17.68 -4.44
CA SER A 39 17.14 -17.54 -3.38
C SER A 39 17.54 -16.13 -2.88
N HIS A 40 16.68 -15.47 -2.12
CA HIS A 40 17.11 -14.68 -0.96
C HIS A 40 16.82 -15.56 0.26
N GLN A 41 17.78 -15.79 1.17
CA GLN A 41 17.64 -16.70 2.32
C GLN A 41 16.24 -16.65 2.93
N LEU A 42 15.40 -17.59 2.49
CA LEU A 42 14.01 -17.71 2.89
C LEU A 42 14.08 -18.16 4.35
N ARG A 43 13.70 -17.29 5.29
CA ARG A 43 13.18 -17.79 6.57
C ARG A 43 12.20 -18.89 6.20
N SER A 44 12.41 -20.11 6.71
CA SER A 44 11.61 -21.29 6.35
C SER A 44 10.14 -20.89 6.35
N ARG A 45 9.49 -20.90 5.19
CA ARG A 45 8.06 -20.58 5.10
C ARG A 45 7.35 -21.56 6.02
N ASN A 46 6.76 -21.08 7.10
CA ASN A 46 5.91 -21.91 7.94
C ASN A 46 4.73 -22.33 7.06
N PRO A 47 4.49 -23.64 6.82
CA PRO A 47 3.49 -24.09 5.85
C PRO A 47 2.04 -23.66 6.13
N GLY A 48 1.78 -23.01 7.27
CA GLY A 48 0.47 -22.45 7.65
C GLY A 48 0.39 -20.92 7.66
N GLU A 49 1.47 -20.21 7.32
CA GLU A 49 1.53 -18.73 7.37
C GLU A 49 1.64 -18.14 5.96
N LEU A 50 0.58 -17.44 5.55
CA LEU A 50 0.49 -16.70 4.29
C LEU A 50 0.66 -15.20 4.55
N ARG A 51 1.19 -14.46 3.58
CA ARG A 51 1.22 -13.00 3.63
C ARG A 51 -0.14 -12.44 3.26
N ARG A 52 -0.70 -11.58 4.11
CA ARG A 52 -1.97 -10.89 3.80
C ARG A 52 -1.82 -10.02 2.55
N PRO A 53 -2.82 -10.03 1.65
CA PRO A 53 -2.93 -9.01 0.62
C PRO A 53 -3.08 -7.62 1.23
N ILE A 54 -2.58 -6.60 0.54
CA ILE A 54 -2.58 -5.21 1.00
C ILE A 54 -3.39 -4.36 0.02
N LEU A 55 -4.44 -3.71 0.51
CA LEU A 55 -5.19 -2.70 -0.21
C LEU A 55 -4.77 -1.33 0.28
N ILE A 56 -4.16 -0.53 -0.60
CA ILE A 56 -3.73 0.83 -0.30
C ILE A 56 -4.85 1.79 -0.71
N ASP A 57 -5.21 2.70 0.18
CA ASP A 57 -5.95 3.91 -0.16
C ASP A 57 -5.04 4.88 -0.90
N GLY A 58 -4.95 4.74 -2.22
CA GLY A 58 -4.01 5.52 -3.03
C GLY A 58 -4.33 7.02 -2.98
N LEU A 59 -5.61 7.39 -2.92
CA LEU A 59 -6.01 8.79 -2.83
C LEU A 59 -5.54 9.44 -1.53
N ASP A 60 -5.76 8.79 -0.39
CA ASP A 60 -5.34 9.33 0.91
C ASP A 60 -3.81 9.48 1.01
N LEU A 61 -3.06 8.46 0.60
CA LEU A 61 -1.60 8.48 0.67
C LEU A 61 -1.01 9.55 -0.24
N MET A 62 -1.48 9.65 -1.48
CA MET A 62 -0.96 10.61 -2.46
C MET A 62 -1.34 12.06 -2.13
N LYS A 63 -2.55 12.29 -1.57
CA LYS A 63 -3.00 13.66 -1.25
C LYS A 63 -2.45 14.17 0.06
N GLY A 64 -2.57 13.42 1.15
CA GLY A 64 -2.40 14.04 2.45
C GLY A 64 -0.97 14.19 2.94
N VAL A 65 0.04 13.84 2.11
CA VAL A 65 1.43 14.29 2.32
C VAL A 65 1.63 15.73 1.87
N SER A 66 0.81 16.23 0.92
CA SER A 66 0.96 17.60 0.40
C SER A 66 0.49 18.68 1.38
N GLY A 67 -0.35 18.33 2.36
CA GLY A 67 -1.01 19.28 3.28
C GLY A 67 -1.94 20.29 2.59
N ARG A 68 -2.07 20.23 1.26
CA ARG A 68 -2.86 21.15 0.44
C ARG A 68 -4.08 20.42 -0.10
N VAL A 69 -5.23 21.09 -0.10
CA VAL A 69 -6.40 20.63 -0.87
C VAL A 69 -6.08 20.89 -2.34
N SER A 70 -5.37 19.95 -2.95
CA SER A 70 -5.05 19.96 -4.37
C SER A 70 -5.75 18.80 -5.06
N ASP A 71 -6.12 19.02 -6.31
CA ASP A 71 -6.55 17.95 -7.21
C ASP A 71 -5.38 17.16 -7.77
N HIS A 72 -4.14 17.64 -7.59
CA HIS A 72 -2.93 16.93 -7.99
C HIS A 72 -2.53 15.87 -6.95
N LEU A 73 -2.20 14.68 -7.45
CA LEU A 73 -1.73 13.55 -6.66
C LEU A 73 -0.21 13.44 -6.72
N LEU A 74 0.44 13.32 -5.57
CA LEU A 74 1.89 13.06 -5.50
C LEU A 74 2.15 11.55 -5.58
N ILE A 75 2.92 11.11 -6.58
CA ILE A 75 3.16 9.66 -6.81
C ILE A 75 4.09 9.04 -5.76
N GLN A 76 5.01 9.82 -5.20
CA GLN A 76 6.09 9.34 -4.34
C GLN A 76 5.62 8.57 -3.09
N PRO A 77 4.63 9.07 -2.31
CA PRO A 77 4.08 8.31 -1.18
C PRO A 77 3.56 6.92 -1.56
N LEU A 78 2.93 6.80 -2.73
CA LEU A 78 2.38 5.55 -3.21
C LEU A 78 3.49 4.55 -3.58
N LEU A 79 4.54 5.01 -4.25
CA LEU A 79 5.70 4.18 -4.61
C LEU A 79 6.41 3.61 -3.37
N LYS A 80 6.57 4.44 -2.32
CA LYS A 80 7.17 4.00 -1.04
C LYS A 80 6.32 2.95 -0.34
N ALA A 81 4.99 3.09 -0.38
CA ALA A 81 4.08 2.09 0.15
C ALA A 81 4.15 0.76 -0.63
N PHE A 82 4.14 0.82 -1.96
CA PHE A 82 4.33 -0.38 -2.79
C PHE A 82 5.64 -1.09 -2.48
N PHE A 83 6.74 -0.35 -2.43
CA PHE A 83 8.05 -0.91 -2.13
C PHE A 83 8.06 -1.62 -0.77
N TYR A 84 7.55 -0.97 0.29
CA TYR A 84 7.50 -1.54 1.62
C TYR A 84 6.83 -2.93 1.63
N PHE A 85 5.64 -3.05 1.04
CA PHE A 85 4.88 -4.30 1.09
C PHE A 85 5.33 -5.34 0.07
N ILE A 86 5.61 -4.94 -1.17
CA ILE A 86 6.02 -5.85 -2.25
C ILE A 86 7.38 -6.48 -1.93
N ALA A 87 8.36 -5.69 -1.46
CA ALA A 87 9.68 -6.22 -1.07
C ALA A 87 9.60 -7.22 0.10
N ARG A 88 8.50 -7.19 0.86
CA ARG A 88 8.22 -8.09 1.98
C ARG A 88 7.39 -9.31 1.60
N GLY A 89 7.06 -9.52 0.33
CA GLY A 89 6.29 -10.70 -0.09
C GLY A 89 4.78 -10.50 -0.19
N HIS A 90 4.28 -9.27 -0.04
CA HIS A 90 2.84 -9.02 -0.03
C HIS A 90 2.31 -8.65 -1.41
N ARG A 91 1.23 -9.31 -1.82
CA ARG A 91 0.43 -8.84 -2.96
C ARG A 91 -0.21 -7.51 -2.56
N THR A 92 0.11 -6.46 -3.30
CA THR A 92 -0.30 -5.09 -2.98
C THR A 92 -1.00 -4.46 -4.16
N ILE A 93 -2.13 -3.80 -3.92
CA ILE A 93 -2.91 -3.06 -4.91
C ILE A 93 -3.31 -1.72 -4.28
N ALA A 94 -3.24 -0.63 -5.05
CA ALA A 94 -3.78 0.65 -4.64
C ALA A 94 -5.11 0.93 -5.33
N CYS A 95 -6.13 1.25 -4.55
CA CYS A 95 -7.44 1.64 -5.03
C CYS A 95 -7.46 3.17 -5.20
N ILE A 96 -7.77 3.66 -6.40
CA ILE A 96 -7.83 5.08 -6.72
C ILE A 96 -9.13 5.37 -7.48
N PRO A 97 -9.89 6.44 -7.16
CA PRO A 97 -11.06 6.79 -7.95
C PRO A 97 -10.70 7.12 -9.40
N GLU A 98 -11.49 6.61 -10.34
CA GLU A 98 -11.19 6.68 -11.77
C GLU A 98 -10.97 8.10 -12.31
N PHE A 99 -11.67 9.11 -11.76
CA PHE A 99 -11.52 10.51 -12.16
C PHE A 99 -10.16 11.14 -11.81
N TYR A 100 -9.28 10.44 -11.07
CA TYR A 100 -7.90 10.85 -10.81
C TYR A 100 -6.88 10.28 -11.80
N ARG A 101 -7.30 9.50 -12.81
CA ARG A 101 -6.40 8.83 -13.76
C ARG A 101 -5.32 9.73 -14.37
N ASN A 102 -5.65 10.99 -14.64
CA ASN A 102 -4.76 11.96 -15.28
C ASN A 102 -4.37 13.11 -14.35
N LYS A 103 -4.44 12.91 -13.02
CA LYS A 103 -4.24 13.96 -12.01
C LYS A 103 -2.96 13.80 -11.19
N SER A 104 -2.01 12.96 -11.61
CA SER A 104 -0.73 12.81 -10.91
C SER A 104 0.31 13.83 -11.38
N ASP A 105 1.21 14.21 -10.47
CA ASP A 105 2.44 14.94 -10.73
C ASP A 105 3.43 14.19 -11.65
N ASN A 106 3.28 12.87 -11.78
CA ASN A 106 4.04 12.04 -12.70
C ASN A 106 3.13 10.99 -13.35
N ALA A 107 2.58 11.33 -14.52
CA ALA A 107 1.67 10.47 -15.27
C ALA A 107 2.33 9.18 -15.79
N GLU A 108 3.62 9.23 -16.15
CA GLU A 108 4.36 8.07 -16.66
C GLU A 108 4.53 7.00 -15.58
N ALA A 109 4.95 7.41 -14.38
CA ALA A 109 5.06 6.54 -13.22
C ALA A 109 3.71 5.91 -12.84
N LEU A 110 2.63 6.70 -12.82
CA LEU A 110 1.29 6.19 -12.56
C LEU A 110 0.85 5.17 -13.63
N ASN A 111 1.14 5.43 -14.91
CA ASN A 111 0.83 4.51 -16.00
C ASN A 111 1.64 3.21 -15.91
N ALA A 112 2.91 3.26 -15.51
CA ALA A 112 3.72 2.06 -15.26
C ALA A 112 3.10 1.18 -14.16
N LEU A 113 2.63 1.78 -13.06
CA LEU A 113 1.93 1.04 -12.00
C LEU A 113 0.62 0.40 -12.51
N VAL A 114 -0.11 1.08 -13.39
CA VAL A 114 -1.31 0.52 -14.04
C VAL A 114 -0.94 -0.69 -14.90
N GLN A 115 0.10 -0.60 -15.72
CA GLN A 115 0.57 -1.69 -16.58
C GLN A 115 1.03 -2.91 -15.77
N LEU A 116 1.63 -2.68 -14.59
CA LEU A 116 2.02 -3.73 -13.66
C LEU A 116 0.83 -4.36 -12.90
N GLY A 117 -0.39 -3.86 -13.08
CA GLY A 117 -1.58 -4.36 -12.35
C GLY A 117 -1.61 -3.95 -10.87
N LEU A 118 -0.87 -2.90 -10.50
CA LEU A 118 -0.77 -2.40 -9.13
C LEU A 118 -1.87 -1.40 -8.77
N ILE A 119 -2.58 -0.85 -9.76
CA ILE A 119 -3.66 0.12 -9.57
C ILE A 119 -5.01 -0.52 -9.89
N GLU A 120 -5.94 -0.39 -8.95
CA GLU A 120 -7.37 -0.63 -9.17
C GLU A 120 -8.08 0.72 -9.30
N TRP A 121 -8.68 0.96 -10.47
CA TRP A 121 -9.56 2.11 -10.67
C TRP A 121 -10.93 1.83 -10.08
N VAL A 122 -11.30 2.60 -9.05
CA VAL A 122 -12.60 2.47 -8.38
C VAL A 122 -13.63 3.31 -9.15
N PRO A 123 -14.68 2.69 -9.70
CA PRO A 123 -15.73 3.41 -10.41
C PRO A 123 -16.65 4.10 -9.40
N CYS A 124 -16.29 5.30 -8.98
CA CYS A 124 -17.15 6.19 -8.20
C CYS A 124 -17.36 7.51 -8.96
N GLY A 125 -18.64 7.92 -9.04
CA GLY A 125 -19.18 8.69 -10.15
C GLY A 125 -18.56 10.06 -10.41
N ASN A 126 -18.46 10.41 -11.70
CA ASN A 126 -17.90 11.67 -12.19
C ASN A 126 -18.71 12.92 -11.81
N ILE A 127 -20.00 12.78 -11.47
CA ILE A 127 -20.92 13.91 -11.23
C ILE A 127 -20.87 14.39 -9.77
N TYR A 128 -20.67 13.48 -8.81
CA TYR A 128 -20.66 13.80 -7.37
C TYR A 128 -19.35 13.41 -6.66
N GLY A 129 -18.38 12.83 -7.38
CA GLY A 129 -17.12 12.33 -6.85
C GLY A 129 -17.24 11.01 -6.07
N CYS A 130 -16.11 10.59 -5.48
CA CYS A 130 -16.07 9.48 -4.53
C CYS A 130 -16.27 10.03 -3.12
N SER A 131 -17.41 9.78 -2.48
CA SER A 131 -17.54 10.14 -1.06
C SER A 131 -16.59 9.31 -0.21
N ARG A 132 -16.05 9.91 0.86
CA ARG A 132 -15.11 9.23 1.76
C ARG A 132 -15.67 7.88 2.27
N PRO A 133 -16.93 7.78 2.74
CA PRO A 133 -17.48 6.51 3.20
C PRO A 133 -17.61 5.44 2.09
N THR A 134 -17.83 5.84 0.84
CA THR A 134 -17.91 4.90 -0.29
C THR A 134 -16.54 4.27 -0.57
N MET A 135 -15.49 5.09 -0.58
CA MET A 135 -14.12 4.61 -0.75
C MET A 135 -13.69 3.69 0.39
N ASP A 136 -13.98 4.10 1.63
CA ASP A 136 -13.70 3.32 2.85
C ASP A 136 -14.40 1.95 2.80
N ARG A 137 -15.68 1.94 2.39
CA ARG A 137 -16.43 0.69 2.21
C ARG A 137 -15.80 -0.22 1.16
N HIS A 138 -15.36 0.32 0.03
CA HIS A 138 -14.71 -0.46 -1.04
C HIS A 138 -13.46 -1.17 -0.53
N LEU A 139 -12.55 -0.41 0.09
CA LEU A 139 -11.31 -0.91 0.66
C LEU A 139 -11.55 -1.99 1.72
N VAL A 140 -12.43 -1.70 2.69
CA VAL A 140 -12.69 -2.62 3.81
C VAL A 140 -13.42 -3.89 3.35
N THR A 141 -14.31 -3.77 2.36
CA THR A 141 -14.95 -4.94 1.74
C THR A 141 -13.92 -5.79 0.98
N GLY A 142 -13.00 -5.17 0.24
CA GLY A 142 -11.90 -5.87 -0.44
C GLY A 142 -10.99 -6.61 0.54
N ALA A 143 -10.60 -5.95 1.63
CA ALA A 143 -9.81 -6.57 2.70
C ALA A 143 -10.55 -7.73 3.37
N LYS A 144 -11.87 -7.59 3.59
CA LYS A 144 -12.70 -8.69 4.10
C LYS A 144 -12.68 -9.91 3.18
N LYS A 145 -12.91 -9.71 1.88
CA LYS A 145 -12.97 -10.80 0.89
C LYS A 145 -11.64 -11.52 0.69
N THR A 146 -10.54 -10.81 0.85
CA THR A 146 -9.18 -11.32 0.57
C THR A 146 -8.40 -11.70 1.83
N SER A 147 -9.04 -11.58 3.00
CA SER A 147 -8.36 -11.66 4.29
C SER A 147 -7.13 -10.74 4.37
N GLY A 148 -7.21 -9.58 3.72
CA GLY A 148 -6.14 -8.60 3.59
C GLY A 148 -6.14 -7.51 4.67
N CYS A 149 -5.17 -6.60 4.56
CA CYS A 149 -5.08 -5.38 5.35
C CYS A 149 -5.34 -4.14 4.48
N ILE A 150 -5.76 -3.05 5.13
CA ILE A 150 -5.91 -1.74 4.50
C ILE A 150 -4.75 -0.85 4.93
N VAL A 151 -4.20 -0.06 4.02
CA VAL A 151 -3.24 1.02 4.33
C VAL A 151 -3.89 2.36 4.01
N SER A 152 -4.18 3.14 5.03
CA SER A 152 -4.77 4.48 4.92
C SER A 152 -4.51 5.26 6.20
N ARG A 153 -4.43 6.59 6.12
CA ARG A 153 -4.32 7.46 7.31
C ARG A 153 -5.68 7.94 7.81
N ALA A 154 -6.74 7.70 7.06
CA ALA A 154 -8.09 7.99 7.53
C ALA A 154 -8.54 6.95 8.56
N GLN A 155 -9.24 7.41 9.59
CA GLN A 155 -9.69 6.54 10.68
C GLN A 155 -10.88 5.63 10.30
N MET A 156 -11.57 5.93 9.20
CA MET A 156 -12.76 5.20 8.74
C MET A 156 -13.87 5.08 9.80
N SER A 157 -13.98 6.07 10.70
CA SER A 157 -14.90 6.05 11.85
C SER A 157 -16.37 5.92 11.45
N ASP A 158 -16.74 6.52 10.31
CA ASP A 158 -18.11 6.56 9.80
C ASP A 158 -18.63 5.15 9.46
N LEU A 159 -17.74 4.22 9.13
CA LEU A 159 -18.11 2.83 8.84
C LEU A 159 -18.77 2.15 10.03
N ARG A 160 -18.44 2.52 11.28
CA ARG A 160 -19.06 1.92 12.47
C ARG A 160 -20.56 2.19 12.52
N GLN A 161 -21.00 3.36 12.08
CA GLN A 161 -22.41 3.74 12.07
C GLN A 161 -23.11 3.24 10.80
N LEU A 162 -22.46 3.39 9.64
CA LEU A 162 -23.05 3.05 8.34
C LEU A 162 -23.07 1.54 8.06
N TRP A 163 -22.00 0.83 8.43
CA TRP A 163 -21.82 -0.60 8.18
C TRP A 163 -21.12 -1.31 9.35
N PRO A 164 -21.81 -1.52 10.49
CA PRO A 164 -21.20 -2.08 11.71
C PRO A 164 -20.46 -3.41 11.52
N HIS A 165 -20.92 -4.25 10.58
CA HIS A 165 -20.31 -5.54 10.24
C HIS A 165 -18.91 -5.44 9.60
N LEU A 166 -18.45 -4.23 9.27
CA LEU A 166 -17.10 -3.93 8.75
C LEU A 166 -16.18 -3.34 9.82
N ALA A 167 -16.70 -2.93 10.97
CA ALA A 167 -15.95 -2.22 12.01
C ALA A 167 -14.77 -3.05 12.54
N GLU A 168 -14.97 -4.35 12.75
CA GLU A 168 -13.92 -5.26 13.22
C GLU A 168 -12.73 -5.34 12.25
N ILE A 169 -13.00 -5.26 10.94
CA ILE A 169 -11.95 -5.29 9.93
C ILE A 169 -11.07 -4.05 10.02
N VAL A 170 -11.70 -2.88 10.21
CA VAL A 170 -10.98 -1.63 10.42
C VAL A 170 -10.13 -1.72 11.68
N GLU A 171 -10.73 -2.14 12.79
CA GLU A 171 -10.05 -2.22 14.09
C GLU A 171 -8.82 -3.13 14.05
N LYS A 172 -8.92 -4.29 13.40
CA LYS A 172 -7.86 -5.31 13.41
C LYS A 172 -6.87 -5.19 12.25
N ARG A 173 -7.23 -4.51 11.16
CA ARG A 173 -6.48 -4.60 9.88
C ARG A 173 -6.27 -3.27 9.15
N LEU A 174 -6.63 -2.14 9.75
CA LEU A 174 -6.25 -0.80 9.24
C LEU A 174 -4.83 -0.44 9.72
N LEU A 175 -3.90 -0.41 8.78
CA LEU A 175 -2.52 0.02 8.96
C LEU A 175 -2.42 1.52 8.66
N MET A 176 -2.14 2.31 9.69
CA MET A 176 -2.07 3.77 9.58
C MET A 176 -0.61 4.23 9.52
N PRO A 177 -0.08 4.58 8.33
CA PRO A 177 1.29 5.06 8.22
C PRO A 177 1.44 6.50 8.68
N SER A 178 2.65 6.84 9.09
CA SER A 178 3.13 8.22 9.26
C SER A 178 4.30 8.48 8.32
N TRP A 179 4.62 9.75 8.09
CA TRP A 179 5.71 10.16 7.21
C TRP A 179 6.76 10.92 8.02
N VAL A 180 7.97 10.37 8.11
CA VAL A 180 9.08 10.95 8.86
C VAL A 180 10.26 11.13 7.91
N ARG A 181 10.68 12.38 7.69
CA ARG A 181 11.77 12.73 6.76
C ARG A 181 11.57 12.12 5.36
N GLY A 182 10.32 12.12 4.89
CA GLY A 182 9.94 11.56 3.59
C GLY A 182 9.77 10.04 3.57
N GLU A 183 10.11 9.30 4.64
CA GLU A 183 9.94 7.86 4.70
C GLU A 183 8.62 7.45 5.36
N MET A 184 8.03 6.37 4.85
CA MET A 184 6.81 5.79 5.42
C MET A 184 7.15 4.95 6.64
N MET A 185 6.46 5.18 7.75
CA MET A 185 6.63 4.45 9.01
C MET A 185 5.31 3.88 9.46
N LEU A 186 5.29 2.59 9.81
CA LEU A 186 4.15 1.91 10.43
C LEU A 186 4.46 1.59 11.90
N PRO A 187 3.50 1.74 12.83
CA PRO A 187 3.68 1.35 14.22
C PRO A 187 3.99 -0.14 14.34
N ALA A 188 5.05 -0.49 15.08
CA ALA A 188 5.43 -1.89 15.31
C ALA A 188 4.36 -2.69 16.06
N ASP A 189 3.56 -2.00 16.88
CA ASP A 189 2.47 -2.58 17.68
C ASP A 189 1.19 -2.86 16.88
N GLY A 190 1.19 -2.62 15.57
CA GLY A 190 0.04 -2.89 14.70
C GLY A 190 -1.17 -1.96 14.96
N PRO A 191 -2.34 -2.28 14.37
CA PRO A 191 -3.54 -1.42 14.38
C PRO A 191 -4.10 -1.12 15.78
N GLN A 192 -4.03 -2.10 16.69
CA GLN A 192 -4.65 -2.01 18.02
C GLN A 192 -3.67 -1.50 19.10
N GLY A 193 -2.45 -1.12 18.70
CA GLY A 193 -1.41 -0.64 19.61
C GLY A 193 -0.87 -1.72 20.55
N ARG A 194 -0.20 -1.29 21.62
CA ARG A 194 0.63 -2.14 22.50
C ARG A 194 -0.01 -3.42 23.07
N PHE A 195 -1.34 -3.49 23.12
CA PHE A 195 -2.09 -4.62 23.66
C PHE A 195 -2.69 -5.52 22.56
N GLY A 196 -2.47 -5.18 21.30
CA GLY A 196 -2.93 -5.94 20.14
C GLY A 196 -1.84 -6.80 19.51
N ALA A 197 -2.15 -7.30 18.31
CA ALA A 197 -1.17 -8.00 17.49
C ALA A 197 -0.11 -7.04 16.95
N SER A 198 1.15 -7.47 16.96
CA SER A 198 2.24 -6.72 16.31
C SER A 198 1.98 -6.56 14.81
N LEU A 199 2.64 -5.58 14.19
CA LEU A 199 2.56 -5.35 12.76
C LEU A 199 2.88 -6.62 11.95
N GLU A 200 3.93 -7.34 12.33
CA GLU A 200 4.31 -8.59 11.64
C GLU A 200 3.22 -9.66 11.77
N ALA A 201 2.60 -9.80 12.94
CA ALA A 201 1.51 -10.75 13.13
C ALA A 201 0.25 -10.33 12.37
N THR A 202 -0.08 -9.03 12.33
CA THR A 202 -1.20 -8.51 11.53
C THR A 202 -1.02 -8.79 10.05
N LEU A 203 0.21 -8.72 9.55
CA LEU A 203 0.56 -8.92 8.15
C LEU A 203 0.55 -10.40 7.70
N ILE A 204 0.44 -11.34 8.65
CA ILE A 204 0.35 -12.77 8.37
C ILE A 204 -1.10 -13.24 8.51
N THR A 205 -1.48 -14.23 7.73
CA THR A 205 -2.79 -14.90 7.80
C THR A 205 -2.64 -16.40 7.68
N THR A 206 -3.60 -17.12 8.24
CA THR A 206 -3.70 -18.57 8.15
C THR A 206 -4.91 -18.97 7.29
N THR A 207 -4.96 -20.21 6.83
CA THR A 207 -6.11 -20.73 6.06
C THR A 207 -7.42 -20.74 6.84
N SER A 208 -7.37 -20.58 8.17
CA SER A 208 -8.54 -20.51 9.06
C SER A 208 -9.11 -19.10 9.27
N ASP A 209 -8.47 -18.04 8.74
CA ASP A 209 -8.87 -16.65 9.02
C ASP A 209 -10.02 -16.12 8.12
N ASN A 210 -10.72 -16.98 7.37
CA ASN A 210 -11.81 -16.61 6.45
C ASN A 210 -13.19 -16.64 7.10
#